data_AF-A0A7K2MPT4-F1
#
_entry.id   AF-A0A7K2MPT4-F1
#
_cell.length_a   1.000
_cell.length_b   1.000
_cell.length_c   1.000
_cell.angle_alpha   90.00
_cell.angle_beta   90.00
_cell.angle_gamma   90.00
#
_symmetry.space_group_name_H-M   'P 1'
#
loop_
_entity.id
_entity.type
_entity.pdbx_description
1 polymer ?
#
loop_
_entity_poly.entity_id
_entity_poly.type
_entity_poly.pdbx_seq_one_letter_code
_entity_poly.pdbx_strand_id
1 'polypeptide(L)'
;WQANASRDRLTRPLVRRNGQLAETDWDTAMDLVAARSRALLEERGPGSIGFYTTGQLFLEEYYTLTVLARAGIGTNHLDGNTRLCTST
;
A
#
# COMPACT_ATOMS: atom_id res chain seq x y z
N TRP A 1 3.45 -21.61 -9.11
CA TRP A 1 4.50 -22.17 -8.25
C TRP A 1 5.88 -21.58 -8.53
N GLN A 2 6.27 -21.37 -9.81
CA GLN A 2 7.57 -20.79 -10.18
C GLN A 2 7.80 -19.39 -9.58
N ALA A 3 6.82 -18.48 -9.68
CA ALA A 3 6.92 -17.14 -9.11
C ALA A 3 7.18 -17.15 -7.59
N ASN A 4 6.51 -18.05 -6.86
CA ASN A 4 6.65 -18.18 -5.40
C ASN A 4 8.00 -18.79 -4.99
N ALA A 5 8.66 -19.51 -5.89
CA ALA A 5 9.96 -20.16 -5.69
C ALA A 5 11.13 -19.42 -6.39
N SER A 6 10.87 -18.22 -6.94
CA SER A 6 11.91 -17.40 -7.54
C SER A 6 12.99 -17.05 -6.53
N ARG A 7 14.25 -17.07 -6.95
CA ARG A 7 15.40 -16.64 -6.12
C ARG A 7 15.32 -15.15 -5.77
N ASP A 8 14.67 -14.36 -6.61
CA ASP A 8 14.53 -12.91 -6.45
C ASP A 8 13.27 -12.52 -5.65
N ARG A 9 12.58 -13.50 -5.04
CA ARG A 9 11.41 -13.22 -4.21
C ARG A 9 11.83 -12.38 -3.01
N LEU A 10 11.19 -11.21 -2.84
CA LEU A 10 11.41 -10.36 -1.67
C LEU A 10 11.02 -11.09 -0.39
N THR A 11 11.92 -11.10 0.60
CA THR A 11 11.75 -11.76 1.89
C THR A 11 11.79 -10.79 3.08
N ARG A 12 12.20 -9.54 2.85
CA ARG A 12 12.31 -8.50 3.86
C ARG A 12 11.81 -7.15 3.32
N PRO A 13 11.29 -6.27 4.19
CA PRO A 13 11.01 -4.90 3.81
C PRO A 13 12.27 -4.19 3.30
N LEU A 14 12.10 -3.34 2.29
CA LEU A 14 13.15 -2.48 1.75
C LEU A 14 12.72 -1.02 1.89
N VAL A 15 13.60 -0.18 2.44
CA VAL A 15 13.37 1.27 2.57
C VAL A 15 14.43 2.01 1.77
N ARG A 16 14.02 3.09 1.09
CA ARG A 16 14.96 3.92 0.33
C ARG A 16 15.73 4.85 1.26
N ARG A 17 17.05 4.75 1.25
CA ARG A 17 17.98 5.63 1.98
C ARG A 17 19.03 6.13 0.99
N ASN A 18 19.25 7.45 0.93
CA ASN A 18 20.20 8.07 -0.01
C ASN A 18 20.04 7.60 -1.47
N GLY A 19 18.79 7.45 -1.92
CA GLY A 19 18.48 6.99 -3.27
C GLY A 19 18.54 5.48 -3.50
N GLN A 20 19.06 4.68 -2.56
CA GLN A 20 19.21 3.23 -2.70
C GLN A 20 18.23 2.47 -1.80
N LEU A 21 17.77 1.29 -2.22
CA LEU A 21 16.94 0.40 -1.39
C LEU A 21 17.85 -0.38 -0.43
N ALA A 22 17.51 -0.35 0.86
CA ALA A 22 18.20 -1.08 1.90
C ALA A 22 17.21 -1.92 2.70
N GLU A 23 17.60 -3.15 3.04
CA GLU A 23 16.79 -4.04 3.89
C GLU A 23 16.55 -3.45 5.27
N THR A 24 15.39 -3.74 5.84
CA THR A 24 15.01 -3.37 7.20
C THR A 24 14.06 -4.41 7.81
N ASP A 25 13.61 -4.19 9.04
CA ASP A 25 12.59 -4.99 9.71
C ASP A 25 11.18 -4.39 9.51
N TRP A 26 10.16 -5.13 9.92
CA TRP A 26 8.77 -4.73 9.74
C TRP A 26 8.40 -3.50 10.57
N ASP A 27 8.87 -3.42 11.81
CA ASP A 27 8.57 -2.30 12.71
C ASP A 27 9.10 -0.98 12.12
N THR A 28 10.37 -0.97 11.70
CA THR A 28 10.99 0.20 11.07
C THR A 28 10.28 0.59 9.77
N ALA A 29 9.91 -0.38 8.92
CA ALA A 29 9.22 -0.09 7.67
C ALA A 29 7.82 0.48 7.90
N MET A 30 7.06 -0.12 8.81
CA MET A 30 5.69 0.31 9.10
C MET A 30 5.64 1.63 9.87
N ASP A 31 6.60 1.89 10.76
CA ASP A 31 6.72 3.16 11.45
C ASP A 31 6.94 4.31 10.47
N LEU A 32 7.76 4.12 9.43
CA LEU A 32 7.96 5.11 8.38
C LEU A 32 6.67 5.38 7.59
N VAL A 33 5.95 4.32 7.20
CA VAL A 33 4.66 4.45 6.50
C VAL A 33 3.66 5.20 7.37
N ALA A 34 3.51 4.81 8.63
CA ALA A 34 2.55 5.40 9.56
C ALA A 34 2.92 6.86 9.90
N ALA A 35 4.19 7.16 10.17
CA ALA A 35 4.65 8.50 10.46
C ALA A 35 4.42 9.45 9.27
N ARG A 36 4.78 9.01 8.05
CA ARG A 36 4.55 9.83 6.86
C ARG A 36 3.06 10.03 6.58
N SER A 37 2.25 9.00 6.77
CA SER A 37 0.80 9.08 6.60
C SER A 37 0.17 10.06 7.59
N ARG A 38 0.54 10.01 8.87
CA ARG A 38 0.08 10.98 9.89
C ARG A 38 0.44 12.42 9.52
N ALA A 39 1.70 12.68 9.14
CA ALA A 39 2.12 14.02 8.72
C ALA A 39 1.32 14.53 7.53
N LEU A 40 1.06 13.69 6.52
CA LEU A 40 0.23 14.07 5.36
C LEU A 40 -1.23 14.35 5.74
N LEU A 41 -1.80 13.56 6.65
CA LEU A 41 -3.15 13.78 7.16
C LEU A 41 -3.28 15.10 7.90
N GLU A 42 -2.30 15.43 8.75
CA GLU A 42 -2.24 16.70 9.48
C GLU A 42 -2.07 17.90 8.54
N GLU A 43 -1.15 17.80 7.57
CA GLU A 43 -0.82 18.92 6.67
C GLU A 43 -1.85 19.16 5.56
N ARG A 44 -2.46 18.08 5.03
CA ARG A 44 -3.21 18.12 3.76
C ARG A 44 -4.56 17.39 3.80
N GLY A 45 -4.90 16.77 4.93
CA GLY A 45 -6.13 16.00 5.11
C GLY A 45 -6.17 14.69 4.33
N PRO A 46 -7.29 13.96 4.39
CA PRO A 46 -7.44 12.61 3.81
C PRO A 46 -7.16 12.50 2.31
N GLY A 47 -7.46 13.55 1.53
CA GLY A 47 -7.24 13.57 0.08
C GLY A 47 -5.76 13.50 -0.34
N SER A 48 -4.82 13.60 0.62
CA SER A 48 -3.39 13.43 0.37
C SER A 48 -2.93 11.98 0.26
N ILE A 49 -3.79 11.01 0.63
CA ILE A 49 -3.49 9.59 0.59
C ILE A 49 -4.38 8.91 -0.44
N GLY A 50 -3.76 8.09 -1.29
CA GLY A 50 -4.44 7.26 -2.28
C GLY A 50 -4.04 5.80 -2.16
N PHE A 51 -4.97 4.92 -2.51
CA PHE A 51 -4.79 3.47 -2.52
C PHE A 51 -5.03 2.95 -3.94
N TYR A 52 -4.09 2.16 -4.45
CA TYR A 52 -4.20 1.49 -5.74
C TYR A 52 -4.21 -0.03 -5.53
N THR A 53 -5.36 -0.66 -5.75
CA THR A 53 -5.64 -2.06 -5.45
C THR A 53 -5.52 -2.96 -6.69
N THR A 54 -5.76 -4.25 -6.52
CA THR A 54 -5.77 -5.23 -7.60
C THR A 54 -6.93 -6.21 -7.47
N GLY A 55 -7.48 -6.66 -8.60
CA GLY A 55 -8.45 -7.76 -8.66
C GLY A 55 -7.86 -9.14 -8.34
N GLN A 56 -6.56 -9.20 -8.03
CA GLN A 56 -5.83 -10.44 -7.67
C GLN A 56 -5.85 -10.72 -6.16
N LEU A 57 -6.38 -9.81 -5.35
CA LEU A 57 -6.53 -9.99 -3.90
C LEU A 57 -7.70 -10.94 -3.58
N PHE A 58 -7.67 -11.51 -2.38
CA PHE A 58 -8.86 -12.13 -1.80
C PHE A 58 -9.93 -11.08 -1.45
N LEU A 59 -11.18 -11.54 -1.31
CA LEU A 59 -12.31 -10.66 -1.02
C LEU A 59 -12.11 -9.92 0.31
N GLU A 60 -11.58 -10.61 1.32
CA GLU A 60 -11.35 -10.09 2.67
C GLU A 60 -10.26 -9.01 2.67
N GLU A 61 -9.20 -9.19 1.88
CA GLU A 61 -8.13 -8.20 1.71
C GLU A 61 -8.67 -6.94 1.02
N TYR A 62 -9.48 -7.14 -0.04
CA TYR A 62 -10.11 -6.05 -0.77
C TYR A 62 -11.08 -5.25 0.11
N TYR A 63 -11.89 -5.94 0.90
CA TYR A 63 -12.80 -5.34 1.86
C TYR A 63 -12.05 -4.58 2.95
N THR A 64 -11.01 -5.18 3.53
CA THR A 64 -10.18 -4.56 4.59
C THR A 64 -9.53 -3.27 4.11
N LEU A 65 -8.94 -3.27 2.91
CA LEU A 65 -8.38 -2.07 2.30
C LEU A 65 -9.44 -0.99 2.06
N THR A 66 -10.64 -1.37 1.65
CA THR A 66 -11.75 -0.42 1.43
C THR A 66 -12.19 0.21 2.74
N VAL A 67 -12.33 -0.57 3.82
CA VAL A 67 -12.67 -0.06 5.16
C VAL A 67 -11.57 0.88 5.65
N LEU A 68 -10.29 0.49 5.52
CA LEU A 68 -9.16 1.35 5.89
C LEU A 68 -9.20 2.68 5.14
N ALA A 69 -9.36 2.66 3.82
CA ALA A 69 -9.35 3.86 2.99
C ALA A 69 -10.55 4.77 3.26
N ARG A 70 -11.77 4.21 3.27
CA ARG A 70 -13.03 4.97 3.34
C ARG A 70 -13.44 5.32 4.77
N ALA A 71 -13.40 4.37 5.69
CA ALA A 71 -13.88 4.57 7.06
C ALA A 71 -12.75 4.97 8.02
N GLY A 72 -11.54 4.45 7.83
CA GLY A 72 -10.38 4.78 8.67
C GLY A 72 -9.77 6.13 8.29
N ILE A 73 -9.22 6.23 7.08
CA ILE A 73 -8.53 7.41 6.57
C ILE A 73 -9.50 8.49 6.10
N GLY A 74 -10.66 8.10 5.56
CA GLY A 74 -11.65 9.04 5.01
C GLY A 74 -11.31 9.55 3.60
N THR A 75 -10.40 8.89 2.89
CA THR A 75 -10.03 9.29 1.51
C THR A 75 -11.00 8.71 0.49
N ASN A 76 -11.28 9.51 -0.55
CA ASN A 76 -12.02 9.04 -1.72
C ASN A 76 -11.11 8.43 -2.80
N HIS A 77 -9.80 8.53 -2.63
CA HIS A 77 -8.81 8.07 -3.61
C HIS A 77 -8.52 6.58 -3.42
N LEU A 78 -9.45 5.75 -3.89
CA LEU A 78 -9.31 4.30 -3.96
C LEU A 78 -9.66 3.87 -5.39
N ASP A 79 -8.72 3.19 -6.04
CA ASP A 79 -8.87 2.66 -7.40
C ASP A 79 -8.05 1.39 -7.56
N GLY A 80 -8.11 0.70 -8.70
CA GLY A 80 -7.29 -0.49 -8.92
C GLY A 80 -7.12 -0.87 -10.38
N ASN A 81 -6.31 -1.90 -10.64
CA ASN A 81 -6.03 -2.37 -12.00
C ASN A 81 -7.27 -2.86 -12.75
N THR A 82 -8.34 -3.22 -12.03
CA THR A 82 -9.64 -3.61 -12.61
C THR A 82 -10.26 -2.49 -13.42
N ARG A 83 -10.00 -1.21 -13.12
CA ARG A 83 -10.42 -0.09 -13.96
C ARG A 83 -9.88 -0.23 -15.39
N LEU A 84 -8.63 -0.62 -15.54
CA LEU A 84 -8.01 -0.77 -16.87
C LEU A 84 -8.49 -2.01 -17.63
N CYS A 85 -9.18 -2.93 -16.97
CA CYS A 85 -9.57 -4.21 -17.54
C CYS A 85 -11.08 -4.35 -17.76
N THR A 86 -11.90 -3.90 -16.81
CA THR A 86 -13.34 -4.21 -16.74
C THR A 86 -14.22 -2.98 -16.54
N SER A 87 -13.68 -1.75 -16.47
CA SER A 87 -14.53 -0.55 -16.42
C SER A 87 -14.90 -0.11 -17.84
N THR A 88 -15.92 -0.76 -18.38
CA THR A 88 -16.64 -0.34 -19.59
C THR A 88 -18.12 -0.52 -19.35
#